data_AF-A0A1X0MRZ1-F1
#
_entry.id   AF-A0A1X0MRZ1-F1
#
_cell.length_a   1.000
_cell.length_b   1.000
_cell.length_c   1.000
_cell.angle_alpha   90.00
_cell.angle_beta   90.00
_cell.angle_gamma   90.00
#
_symmetry.space_group_name_H-M   'P 1'
#
loop_
_entity.id
_entity.type
_entity.pdbx_description
1 polymer ?
#
loop_
_entity_poly.entity_id
_entity_poly.type
_entity_poly.pdbx_seq_one_letter_code
_entity_poly.pdbx_strand_id
1 'polypeptide(L)'
;MYPKLKDQLIQENLSNIAAQDSRLAAAVNGSGTKNPNFSIGQGTSSEANQLGKAWVGDGATKTSDGLGLISADGTRVYRPPTPKDSSFATTGVQANFETYNINPVTGQRVKVSNGHLNVAD
;
A
#
# COMPACT_ATOMS: atom_id res chain seq x y z
N MET A 1 -8.80 26.53 -6.54
CA MET A 1 -7.82 26.32 -7.63
C MET A 1 -6.94 25.13 -7.24
N TYR A 2 -6.79 23.98 -7.88
CA TYR A 2 -7.29 23.35 -9.11
C TYR A 2 -7.53 21.86 -8.77
N PRO A 3 -8.71 21.47 -8.24
CA PRO A 3 -8.96 20.09 -7.81
C PRO A 3 -8.67 19.05 -8.91
N LYS A 4 -9.05 19.38 -10.15
CA LYS A 4 -8.83 18.54 -11.33
C LYS A 4 -7.36 18.21 -11.60
N LEU A 5 -6.44 19.17 -11.42
CA LEU A 5 -5.01 18.95 -11.68
C LEU A 5 -4.40 18.05 -10.59
N LYS A 6 -4.80 18.24 -9.33
CA LYS A 6 -4.36 17.40 -8.23
C LYS A 6 -4.84 15.96 -8.42
N ASP A 7 -6.11 15.78 -8.79
CA ASP A 7 -6.68 14.46 -9.04
C ASP A 7 -5.99 13.77 -10.23
N GLN A 8 -5.72 14.50 -11.31
CA GLN A 8 -4.96 13.99 -12.45
C GLN A 8 -3.56 13.50 -12.06
N LEU A 9 -2.81 14.30 -11.28
CA LEU A 9 -1.48 13.92 -10.82
C LEU A 9 -1.51 12.69 -9.90
N ILE A 10 -2.53 12.57 -9.05
CA ILE A 10 -2.72 11.38 -8.21
C ILE A 10 -2.94 10.14 -9.09
N GLN A 11 -3.80 10.24 -10.10
CA GLN A 11 -4.08 9.12 -11.01
C GLN A 11 -2.85 8.74 -11.84
N GLU A 12 -2.09 9.72 -12.33
CA GLU A 12 -0.84 9.49 -13.05
C GLU A 12 0.19 8.80 -12.15
N ASN A 13 0.37 9.27 -10.91
CA ASN A 13 1.26 8.63 -9.94
C ASN A 13 0.86 7.18 -9.65
N LEU A 14 -0.44 6.90 -9.45
CA LEU A 14 -0.92 5.54 -9.23
C LEU A 14 -0.71 4.66 -10.48
N SER A 15 -0.91 5.20 -11.68
CA SER A 15 -0.65 4.49 -12.93
C SER A 15 0.83 4.13 -13.08
N ASN A 16 1.72 5.07 -12.75
CA ASN A 16 3.17 4.86 -12.77
C ASN A 16 3.64 3.83 -11.73
N ILE A 17 3.00 3.79 -10.56
CA ILE A 17 3.25 2.75 -9.54
C ILE A 17 2.78 1.39 -10.06
N ALA A 18 1.56 1.30 -10.60
CA ALA A 18 0.99 0.07 -11.13
C ALA A 18 1.82 -0.50 -12.29
N ALA A 19 2.41 0.34 -13.13
CA ALA A 19 3.21 -0.08 -14.26
C ALA A 19 4.55 -0.75 -13.89
N GLN A 20 5.03 -0.59 -12.64
CA GLN A 20 6.34 -1.11 -12.22
C GLN A 20 6.33 -2.61 -11.90
N ASP A 21 5.23 -3.13 -11.35
CA ASP A 21 5.12 -4.53 -10.92
C ASP A 21 3.65 -4.93 -10.85
N SER A 22 3.31 -6.16 -11.27
CA SER A 22 1.92 -6.65 -11.28
C SER A 22 1.30 -6.71 -9.87
N ARG A 23 2.11 -6.87 -8.83
CA ARG A 23 1.69 -6.86 -7.42
C ARG A 23 1.34 -5.43 -6.97
N LEU A 24 2.06 -4.43 -7.46
CA LEU A 24 1.71 -3.02 -7.27
C LEU A 24 0.45 -2.65 -8.05
N ALA A 25 0.29 -3.16 -9.28
CA ALA A 25 -0.95 -3.00 -10.03
C ALA A 25 -2.15 -3.60 -9.26
N ALA A 26 -1.99 -4.78 -8.67
CA ALA A 26 -3.02 -5.38 -7.82
C ALA A 26 -3.34 -4.48 -6.60
N ALA A 27 -2.32 -3.96 -5.92
CA ALA A 27 -2.52 -3.05 -4.79
C ALA A 27 -3.26 -1.76 -5.17
N VAL A 28 -2.94 -1.16 -6.33
CA VAL A 28 -3.62 0.02 -6.89
C VAL A 28 -5.08 -0.28 -7.25
N ASN A 29 -5.32 -1.41 -7.91
CA ASN A 29 -6.67 -1.79 -8.37
C ASN A 29 -7.60 -2.16 -7.20
N GLY A 30 -7.05 -2.61 -6.07
CA GLY A 30 -7.84 -3.04 -4.93
C GLY A 30 -8.50 -4.41 -5.14
N SER A 31 -9.35 -4.82 -4.19
CA SER A 31 -10.05 -6.11 -4.26
C SER A 31 -11.20 -6.15 -5.26
N GLY A 32 -11.68 -4.99 -5.74
CA GLY A 32 -12.93 -4.88 -6.49
C GLY A 32 -14.19 -5.22 -5.67
N THR A 33 -14.07 -5.39 -4.35
CA THR A 33 -15.18 -5.76 -3.45
C THR A 33 -15.27 -4.80 -2.26
N LYS A 34 -16.26 -4.97 -1.39
CA LYS A 34 -16.37 -4.23 -0.12
C LYS A 34 -15.31 -4.67 0.91
N ASN A 35 -14.66 -5.81 0.73
CA ASN A 35 -13.59 -6.23 1.63
C ASN A 35 -12.29 -5.51 1.23
N PRO A 36 -11.69 -4.70 2.12
CA PRO A 36 -10.45 -4.00 1.80
C PRO A 36 -9.24 -4.94 1.74
N ASN A 37 -9.32 -6.15 2.29
CA ASN A 37 -8.20 -7.09 2.37
C ASN A 37 -8.22 -8.08 1.20
N PHE A 38 -7.10 -8.19 0.49
CA PHE A 38 -6.93 -9.10 -0.64
C PHE A 38 -5.46 -9.46 -0.84
N SER A 39 -5.21 -10.59 -1.50
CA SER A 39 -3.84 -10.98 -1.86
C SER A 39 -3.35 -10.15 -3.04
N ILE A 40 -2.08 -9.72 -2.99
CA ILE A 40 -1.37 -9.17 -4.14
C ILE A 40 -0.29 -10.11 -4.67
N GLY A 41 -0.26 -11.36 -4.18
CA GLY A 41 0.68 -12.39 -4.62
C GLY A 41 1.69 -12.79 -3.55
N GLN A 42 2.86 -13.24 -3.99
CA GLN A 42 3.95 -13.69 -3.14
C GLN A 42 5.28 -13.06 -3.59
N GLY A 43 6.24 -12.96 -2.67
CA GLY A 43 7.61 -12.54 -2.95
C GLY A 43 8.54 -12.82 -1.76
N THR A 44 9.77 -12.34 -1.88
CA THR A 44 10.78 -12.33 -0.81
C THR A 44 10.64 -11.10 0.09
N SER A 45 11.27 -11.12 1.26
CA SER A 45 11.36 -9.97 2.16
C SER A 45 12.05 -8.78 1.47
N SER A 46 13.05 -9.05 0.63
CA SER A 46 13.74 -8.02 -0.17
C SER A 46 12.79 -7.37 -1.18
N GLU A 47 12.08 -8.16 -1.98
CA GLU A 47 11.09 -7.65 -2.94
C GLU A 47 9.98 -6.87 -2.23
N ALA A 48 9.45 -7.39 -1.11
CA ALA A 48 8.43 -6.70 -0.34
C ALA A 48 8.88 -5.29 0.07
N ASN A 49 10.13 -5.14 0.52
CA ASN A 49 10.70 -3.86 0.92
C ASN A 49 10.95 -2.93 -0.28
N GLN A 50 11.38 -3.47 -1.43
CA GLN A 50 11.57 -2.69 -2.65
C GLN A 50 10.24 -2.16 -3.18
N LEU A 51 9.24 -3.04 -3.31
CA LEU A 51 7.88 -2.67 -3.71
C LEU A 51 7.25 -1.72 -2.69
N GLY A 52 7.50 -1.93 -1.40
CA GLY A 52 7.03 -1.06 -0.32
C GLY A 52 7.51 0.38 -0.46
N LYS A 53 8.77 0.58 -0.87
CA LYS A 53 9.32 1.92 -1.17
C LYS A 53 8.68 2.53 -2.41
N ALA A 54 8.53 1.77 -3.49
CA ALA A 54 7.86 2.23 -4.70
C ALA A 54 6.39 2.63 -4.43
N TRP A 55 5.70 1.86 -3.58
CA TRP A 55 4.32 2.10 -3.17
C TRP A 55 4.12 3.42 -2.45
N VAL A 56 5.00 3.76 -1.51
CA VAL A 56 4.89 5.02 -0.76
C VAL A 56 5.47 6.21 -1.53
N GLY A 57 6.41 5.96 -2.44
CA GLY A 57 7.07 6.96 -3.26
C GLY A 57 8.04 7.85 -2.50
N ASP A 58 8.62 8.80 -3.22
CA ASP A 58 9.57 9.77 -2.65
C ASP A 58 8.90 10.67 -1.60
N GLY A 59 9.71 11.11 -0.63
CA GLY A 59 9.23 11.92 0.50
C GLY A 59 8.44 11.13 1.54
N ALA A 60 8.35 9.81 1.41
CA ALA A 60 7.78 8.96 2.45
C ALA A 60 8.54 9.09 3.77
N THR A 61 7.80 9.05 4.87
CA THR A 61 8.32 9.12 6.23
C THR A 61 8.02 7.84 6.99
N LYS A 62 8.66 7.63 8.14
CA LYS A 62 8.34 6.47 8.99
C LYS A 62 6.96 6.64 9.62
N THR A 63 6.22 5.55 9.75
CA THR A 63 5.01 5.52 10.60
C THR A 63 5.38 5.79 12.07
N SER A 64 4.41 6.17 12.89
CA SER A 64 4.65 6.56 14.29
C SER A 64 5.24 5.45 15.17
N ASP A 65 4.99 4.18 14.80
CA ASP A 65 5.60 3.00 15.42
C ASP A 65 7.04 2.73 14.93
N GLY A 66 7.50 3.47 13.93
CA GLY A 66 8.85 3.40 13.36
C GLY A 66 9.10 2.22 12.42
N LEU A 67 8.10 1.36 12.18
CA LEU A 67 8.28 0.09 11.45
C LEU A 67 7.96 0.22 9.96
N GLY A 68 6.90 0.95 9.62
CA GLY A 68 6.43 1.13 8.26
C GLY A 68 6.86 2.45 7.63
N LEU A 69 6.41 2.65 6.40
CA LEU A 69 6.53 3.90 5.67
C LEU A 69 5.14 4.44 5.33
N ILE A 70 5.00 5.76 5.36
CA ILE A 70 3.83 6.48 4.91
C ILE A 70 4.24 7.47 3.82
N SER A 71 3.51 7.43 2.71
CA SER A 71 3.64 8.39 1.60
C SER A 71 3.51 9.85 2.07
N ALA A 72 4.13 10.77 1.33
CA ALA A 72 4.14 12.19 1.68
C ALA A 72 2.73 12.81 1.79
N ASP A 73 1.77 12.32 1.00
CA ASP A 73 0.37 12.78 1.04
C ASP A 73 -0.48 12.03 2.09
N GLY A 74 0.10 11.05 2.79
CA GLY A 74 -0.54 10.27 3.84
C GLY A 74 -1.53 9.21 3.37
N THR A 75 -1.74 9.06 2.06
CA THR A 75 -2.81 8.21 1.50
C THR A 75 -2.39 6.75 1.36
N ARG A 76 -1.08 6.48 1.28
CA ARG A 76 -0.52 5.14 1.16
C ARG A 76 0.43 4.80 2.30
N VAL A 77 0.32 3.60 2.85
CA VAL A 77 1.22 3.05 3.87
C VAL A 77 1.75 1.71 3.41
N TYR A 78 3.05 1.49 3.60
CA TYR A 78 3.68 0.19 3.53
C TYR A 78 3.99 -0.29 4.95
N ARG A 79 3.59 -1.52 5.29
CA ARG A 79 4.06 -2.21 6.50
C ARG A 79 4.94 -3.40 6.10
N PRO A 80 6.14 -3.53 6.69
CA PRO A 80 7.09 -4.57 6.32
C PRO A 80 6.57 -5.98 6.63
N PRO A 81 7.26 -7.04 6.15
CA PRO A 81 6.93 -8.42 6.45
C PRO A 81 6.86 -8.66 7.96
N THR A 82 5.75 -9.24 8.42
CA THR A 82 5.54 -9.60 9.83
C THR A 82 4.83 -10.96 9.91
N PRO A 83 5.07 -11.76 10.97
CA PRO A 83 4.29 -12.96 11.22
C PRO A 83 2.80 -12.65 11.30
N LYS A 84 1.97 -13.49 10.67
CA LYS A 84 0.51 -13.38 10.69
C LYS A 84 -0.09 -14.73 11.05
N ASP A 85 -0.98 -14.73 12.04
CA ASP A 85 -1.83 -15.86 12.34
C ASP A 85 -3.15 -15.73 11.55
N SER A 86 -3.12 -16.17 10.29
CA SER A 86 -4.26 -16.10 9.38
C SER A 86 -4.16 -17.17 8.31
N SER A 87 -5.30 -17.78 7.94
CA SER A 87 -5.38 -18.72 6.82
C SER A 87 -5.04 -18.11 5.46
N PHE A 88 -5.07 -16.78 5.33
CA PHE A 88 -4.67 -16.07 4.11
C PHE A 88 -3.15 -15.81 4.04
N ALA A 89 -2.45 -15.92 5.18
CA ALA A 89 -0.99 -15.85 5.26
C ALA A 89 -0.38 -17.22 4.97
N THR A 90 -0.43 -17.63 3.70
CA THR A 90 -0.03 -19.00 3.27
C THR A 90 1.42 -19.36 3.58
N THR A 91 2.28 -18.37 3.81
CA THR A 91 3.68 -18.54 4.23
C THR A 91 3.91 -18.25 5.71
N GLY A 92 2.87 -17.85 6.45
CA GLY A 92 2.94 -17.37 7.82
C GLY A 92 3.44 -15.94 7.99
N VAL A 93 3.91 -15.27 6.92
CA VAL A 93 4.46 -13.91 6.94
C VAL A 93 3.84 -13.08 5.83
N GLN A 94 3.41 -11.85 6.15
CA GLN A 94 2.90 -10.92 5.15
C GLN A 94 3.41 -9.50 5.33
N ALA A 95 3.59 -8.80 4.20
CA ALA A 95 3.70 -7.35 4.13
C ALA A 95 2.37 -6.74 3.67
N ASN A 96 2.11 -5.48 4.04
CA ASN A 96 0.85 -4.81 3.77
C ASN A 96 1.06 -3.53 2.93
N PHE A 97 0.19 -3.36 1.93
CA PHE A 97 0.14 -2.22 1.01
C PHE A 97 -1.22 -1.55 1.17
N GLU A 98 -1.27 -0.51 2.00
CA GLU A 98 -2.52 0.05 2.51
C GLU A 98 -2.83 1.39 1.83
N THR A 99 -4.10 1.62 1.53
CA THR A 99 -4.61 2.91 1.04
C THR A 99 -5.64 3.48 2.02
N TYR A 100 -5.64 4.81 2.16
CA TYR A 100 -6.47 5.56 3.07
C TYR A 100 -7.20 6.69 2.37
N ASN A 101 -8.47 6.88 2.74
CA ASN A 101 -9.15 8.15 2.57
C ASN A 101 -8.83 9.05 3.75
N ILE A 102 -8.51 10.31 3.49
CA ILE A 102 -8.22 11.31 4.52
C ILE A 102 -9.39 12.28 4.55
N ASN A 103 -10.03 12.42 5.72
CA ASN A 103 -11.03 13.46 5.92
C ASN A 103 -10.33 14.83 5.84
N PRO A 104 -10.70 15.71 4.89
CA PRO A 104 -10.00 16.98 4.69
C PRO A 104 -10.21 18.00 5.81
N VAL A 105 -11.21 17.79 6.68
CA VAL A 105 -11.53 18.67 7.81
C VAL A 105 -10.87 18.17 9.10
N THR A 106 -10.97 16.88 9.39
CA THR A 106 -10.49 16.30 10.66
C THR A 106 -9.10 15.69 10.58
N GLY A 107 -8.58 15.45 9.37
CA GLY A 107 -7.34 14.70 9.15
C GLY A 107 -7.47 13.20 9.45
N GLN A 108 -8.67 12.73 9.81
CA GLN A 108 -8.91 11.32 10.12
C GLN A 108 -8.63 10.45 8.90
N ARG A 109 -7.81 9.42 9.07
CA ARG A 109 -7.50 8.43 8.04
C ARG A 109 -8.39 7.20 8.19
N VAL A 110 -9.07 6.82 7.12
CA VAL A 110 -9.89 5.61 7.04
C VAL A 110 -9.29 4.69 6.00
N LYS A 111 -8.91 3.47 6.41
CA LYS A 111 -8.35 2.48 5.50
C LYS A 111 -9.43 2.00 4.53
N VAL A 112 -9.13 2.03 3.24
CA VAL A 112 -10.06 1.64 2.16
C VAL A 112 -9.55 0.48 1.30
N SER A 113 -8.24 0.20 1.34
CA SER A 113 -7.61 -0.92 0.63
C SER A 113 -6.42 -1.43 1.43
N ASN A 114 -6.16 -2.74 1.36
CA ASN A 114 -5.07 -3.42 2.03
C ASN A 114 -4.65 -4.66 1.22
N GLY A 115 -3.68 -4.49 0.34
CA GLY A 115 -3.04 -5.59 -0.37
C GLY A 115 -2.05 -6.32 0.53
N HIS A 116 -2.16 -7.65 0.59
CA HIS A 116 -1.29 -8.52 1.39
C HIS A 116 -0.35 -9.30 0.47
N LEU A 117 0.95 -9.09 0.62
CA LEU A 117 1.96 -9.88 -0.07
C LEU A 117 2.42 -11.00 0.87
N ASN A 118 2.23 -12.25 0.48
CA ASN A 118 2.83 -13.37 1.20
C ASN A 118 4.34 -13.37 1.00
N VAL A 119 5.09 -13.58 2.08
CA VAL A 119 6.55 -13.49 2.07
C VAL A 119 7.16 -14.84 2.40
N ALA A 120 8.09 -15.33 1.58
CA ALA A 120 8.79 -16.58 1.79
C ALA A 120 10.29 -16.43 1.47
N ASP A 121 11.12 -16.39 2.52
CA ASP A 121 12.58 -16.48 2.51
C ASP A 121 13.13 -16.49 3.96
#